data_AF-V5HBW4-F1
#
_entry.id   AF-V5HBW4-F1
#
_cell.length_a   1.000
_cell.length_b   1.000
_cell.length_c   1.000
_cell.angle_alpha   90.00
_cell.angle_beta   90.00
_cell.angle_gamma   90.00
#
_symmetry.space_group_name_H-M   'P 1'
#
loop_
_entity.id
_entity.type
_entity.pdbx_description
1 polymer ?
#
loop_
_entity_poly.entity_id
_entity_poly.type
_entity_poly.pdbx_seq_one_letter_code
_entity_poly.pdbx_strand_id
1 'polypeptide(L)'
;MSSFAKAAKASQRIHKERQQPESRRHLGVLEKKKDYKLRARDYQNKQQKLKRLQQRALTRNPDEFYFHMINSKLQRGEHHEKLKGEEFTPAQLKLMQTQDLNYITLKRVAEARKVDKLQANLHLLGDDNGPVNTHTFFCRLEEGSEEL
;
A
#
# COMPACT_ATOMS: atom_id res chain seq x y z
N MET A 1 25.27 31.99 39.95
CA MET A 1 24.06 32.83 40.01
C MET A 1 23.24 32.67 38.73
N SER A 2 22.37 31.65 38.67
CA SER A 2 21.49 31.36 37.52
C SER A 2 20.09 32.02 37.65
N SER A 3 19.83 32.73 38.75
CA SER A 3 18.52 33.24 39.14
C SER A 3 17.96 34.35 38.23
N PHE A 4 18.82 35.18 37.63
CA PHE A 4 18.39 36.31 36.77
C PHE A 4 18.56 36.06 35.26
N ALA A 5 19.01 34.87 34.85
CA ALA A 5 19.33 34.58 33.45
C ALA A 5 18.11 34.67 32.52
N LYS A 6 16.90 34.36 33.02
CA LYS A 6 15.65 34.47 32.25
C LYS A 6 15.21 35.92 32.06
N ALA A 7 15.32 36.74 33.11
CA ALA A 7 14.99 38.17 33.04
C ALA A 7 15.95 38.93 32.09
N ALA A 8 17.25 38.61 32.11
CA ALA A 8 18.22 39.18 31.19
C ALA A 8 18.05 38.72 29.73
N LYS A 9 17.51 37.52 29.50
CA LYS A 9 17.20 37.03 28.13
C LYS A 9 15.91 37.61 27.57
N ALA A 10 14.98 38.06 28.41
CA ALA A 10 13.71 38.64 27.96
C ALA A 10 13.89 39.95 27.18
N SER A 11 14.96 40.72 27.46
CA SER A 11 15.30 41.94 26.73
C SER A 11 16.15 41.71 25.48
N GLN A 12 16.59 40.48 25.20
CA GLN A 12 17.43 40.19 24.04
C GLN A 12 16.60 40.08 22.76
N ARG A 13 17.06 40.78 21.71
CA ARG A 13 16.43 40.71 20.38
C ARG A 13 16.65 39.33 19.75
N ILE A 14 15.55 38.67 19.39
CA ILE A 14 15.59 37.39 18.68
C ILE A 14 15.92 37.63 17.20
N HIS A 15 17.03 37.07 16.73
CA HIS A 15 17.39 37.10 15.31
C HIS A 15 16.71 35.93 14.57
N LYS A 16 15.80 36.26 13.64
CA LYS A 16 15.11 35.27 12.80
C LYS A 16 15.94 34.91 11.57
N GLU A 17 15.84 33.66 11.14
CA GLU A 17 16.48 33.19 9.91
C GLU A 17 15.68 33.64 8.66
N ARG A 18 16.39 33.92 7.56
CA ARG A 18 15.78 34.28 6.27
C ARG A 18 15.40 33.04 5.46
N GLN A 19 14.29 33.14 4.73
CA GLN A 19 13.81 32.12 3.79
C GLN A 19 14.63 32.11 2.48
N GLN A 20 14.37 31.11 1.62
CA GLN A 20 14.91 31.04 0.25
C GLN A 20 14.25 32.15 -0.61
N PRO A 21 14.98 32.85 -1.50
CA PRO A 21 14.37 33.80 -2.42
C PRO A 21 13.36 33.12 -3.36
N GLU A 22 12.27 33.82 -3.69
CA GLU A 22 11.17 33.28 -4.49
C GLU A 22 11.62 32.73 -5.85
N SER A 23 12.55 33.42 -6.53
CA SER A 23 13.10 32.96 -7.82
C SER A 23 13.80 31.60 -7.75
N ARG A 24 14.29 31.21 -6.56
CA ARG A 24 15.02 29.95 -6.30
C ARG A 24 14.23 28.96 -5.46
N ARG A 25 12.94 29.21 -5.23
CA ARG A 25 12.09 28.33 -4.41
C ARG A 25 11.99 26.91 -4.98
N HIS A 26 12.15 26.75 -6.30
CA HIS A 26 12.17 25.46 -6.99
C HIS A 26 13.35 24.56 -6.60
N LEU A 27 14.44 25.10 -6.04
CA LEU A 27 15.60 24.33 -5.57
C LEU A 27 15.39 23.73 -4.16
N GLY A 28 14.25 24.02 -3.53
CA GLY A 28 13.96 23.61 -2.16
C GLY A 28 14.50 24.57 -1.11
N VAL A 29 14.61 24.06 0.12
CA VAL A 29 14.95 24.86 1.31
C VAL A 29 16.41 25.34 1.24
N LEU A 30 16.64 26.61 1.57
CA LEU A 30 17.98 27.17 1.66
C LEU A 30 18.72 26.63 2.89
N GLU A 31 19.63 25.68 2.66
CA GLU A 31 20.45 25.08 3.70
C GLU A 31 21.19 26.13 4.55
N LYS A 32 21.08 26.03 5.87
CA LYS A 32 21.80 26.88 6.83
C LYS A 32 22.90 26.10 7.52
N LYS A 33 23.69 26.79 8.36
CA LYS A 33 24.83 26.17 9.07
C LYS A 33 24.42 24.97 9.92
N LYS A 34 23.23 24.98 10.52
CA LYS A 34 22.70 23.86 11.30
C LYS A 34 22.46 22.62 10.43
N ASP A 35 21.88 22.82 9.25
CA ASP A 35 21.57 21.76 8.29
C ASP A 35 22.86 21.18 7.70
N TYR A 36 23.81 22.06 7.36
CA TYR A 36 25.16 21.65 6.92
C TYR A 36 25.87 20.79 7.95
N LYS A 37 25.80 21.14 9.23
CA LYS A 37 26.40 20.32 10.30
C LYS A 37 25.78 18.92 10.35
N LEU A 38 24.46 18.81 10.16
CA LEU A 38 23.77 17.52 10.12
C LEU A 38 24.20 16.71 8.89
N ARG A 39 24.20 17.32 7.70
CA ARG A 39 24.62 16.69 6.45
C ARG A 39 26.08 16.23 6.48
N ALA A 40 26.98 17.07 6.98
CA ALA A 40 28.40 16.74 7.11
C ALA A 40 28.63 15.58 8.08
N ARG A 41 27.90 15.56 9.21
CA ARG A 41 27.97 14.46 10.18
C ARG A 41 27.45 13.15 9.57
N ASP A 42 26.33 13.18 8.88
CA ASP A 42 25.78 12.01 8.19
C ASP A 42 26.75 11.46 7.15
N TYR A 43 27.31 12.33 6.30
CA TYR A 43 28.34 11.95 5.33
C TYR A 43 29.55 11.29 6.01
N GLN A 44 30.07 11.92 7.07
CA GLN A 44 31.22 11.39 7.82
C GLN A 44 30.91 10.01 8.44
N ASN A 45 29.71 9.82 8.99
CA ASN A 45 29.28 8.53 9.53
C ASN A 45 29.22 7.45 8.45
N LYS A 46 28.66 7.78 7.28
CA LYS A 46 28.61 6.87 6.12
C LYS A 46 30.01 6.49 5.64
N GLN A 47 30.91 7.46 5.51
CA GLN A 47 32.30 7.22 5.12
C GLN A 47 33.04 6.33 6.13
N GLN A 48 32.85 6.58 7.44
CA GLN A 48 33.41 5.72 8.47
C GLN A 48 32.88 4.28 8.40
N LYS A 49 31.58 4.11 8.14
CA LYS A 49 30.97 2.78 7.94
C LYS A 49 31.57 2.06 6.73
N LEU A 50 31.70 2.74 5.59
CA LEU A 50 32.32 2.18 4.39
C LEU A 50 33.77 1.77 4.63
N LYS A 51 34.56 2.61 5.30
CA LYS A 51 35.95 2.27 5.65
C LYS A 51 36.04 1.02 6.52
N ARG A 52 35.16 0.88 7.52
CA ARG A 52 35.11 -0.33 8.36
C ARG A 52 34.70 -1.58 7.56
N LEU A 53 33.75 -1.46 6.63
CA LEU A 53 33.35 -2.57 5.76
C LEU A 53 34.48 -2.99 4.81
N GLN A 54 35.22 -2.03 4.24
CA GLN A 54 36.40 -2.31 3.41
C GLN A 54 37.49 -3.04 4.19
N GLN A 55 37.78 -2.59 5.42
CA GLN A 55 38.74 -3.27 6.30
C GLN A 55 38.32 -4.71 6.58
N ARG A 56 37.05 -4.93 6.94
CA ARG A 56 36.52 -6.29 7.17
C ARG A 56 36.60 -7.18 5.93
N ALA A 57 36.31 -6.63 4.75
CA ALA A 57 36.42 -7.37 3.49
C ALA A 57 37.88 -7.75 3.18
N LEU A 58 38.83 -6.87 3.48
CA LEU A 58 40.26 -7.11 3.26
C LEU A 58 40.84 -8.15 4.23
N THR A 59 40.38 -8.16 5.48
CA THR A 59 40.84 -9.12 6.50
C THR A 59 40.00 -10.42 6.53
N ARG A 60 39.18 -10.68 5.51
CA ARG A 60 38.30 -11.86 5.49
C ARG A 60 39.11 -13.14 5.30
N ASN A 61 38.83 -14.16 6.12
CA ASN A 61 39.40 -15.50 5.93
C ASN A 61 38.62 -16.25 4.83
N PRO A 62 39.25 -16.70 3.73
CA PRO A 62 38.54 -17.44 2.68
C PRO A 62 37.96 -18.78 3.13
N ASP A 63 38.51 -19.38 4.20
CA ASP A 63 38.08 -20.68 4.72
C ASP A 63 37.08 -20.56 5.87
N GLU A 64 36.53 -19.37 6.12
CA GLU A 64 35.54 -19.16 7.18
C GLU A 64 34.22 -19.91 6.88
N PHE A 65 33.73 -20.64 7.88
CA PHE A 65 32.45 -21.35 7.79
C PHE A 65 31.56 -20.99 8.98
N TYR A 66 30.38 -20.48 8.67
CA TYR A 66 29.30 -20.29 9.63
C TYR A 66 28.15 -21.24 9.29
N PHE A 67 27.53 -21.87 10.29
CA PHE A 67 26.40 -22.80 10.07
C PHE A 67 25.24 -22.16 9.28
N HIS A 68 25.05 -20.84 9.38
CA HIS A 68 24.03 -20.11 8.63
C HIS A 68 24.31 -20.04 7.11
N MET A 69 25.53 -20.33 6.66
CA MET A 69 25.86 -20.47 5.24
C MET A 69 25.12 -21.64 4.56
N ILE A 70 24.67 -22.64 5.34
CA ILE A 70 23.85 -23.75 4.82
C ILE A 70 22.49 -23.23 4.32
N ASN A 71 21.89 -22.32 5.10
CA ASN A 71 20.56 -21.75 4.86
C ASN A 71 20.59 -20.44 4.07
N SER A 72 21.75 -19.99 3.60
CA SER A 72 21.87 -18.82 2.75
C SER A 72 22.58 -19.16 1.44
N LYS A 73 22.45 -18.29 0.45
CA LYS A 73 23.07 -18.43 -0.87
C LYS A 73 23.61 -17.08 -1.31
N LEU A 74 24.74 -17.09 -2.00
CA LEU A 74 25.27 -15.91 -2.68
C LEU A 74 24.79 -15.95 -4.13
N GLN A 75 24.04 -14.93 -4.57
CA GLN A 75 23.60 -14.80 -5.95
C GLN A 75 24.14 -13.49 -6.52
N ARG A 76 24.95 -13.56 -7.59
CA ARG A 76 25.59 -12.38 -8.23
C ARG A 76 26.37 -11.47 -7.25
N GLY A 77 26.92 -12.05 -6.18
CA GLY A 77 27.65 -11.31 -5.15
C GLY A 77 26.80 -10.74 -4.02
N GLU A 78 25.48 -10.93 -4.04
CA GLU A 78 24.57 -10.50 -2.99
C GLU A 78 24.07 -11.67 -2.14
N HIS A 79 24.07 -11.49 -0.82
CA HIS A 79 23.60 -12.49 0.14
C HIS A 79 22.07 -12.58 0.10
N HIS A 80 21.56 -13.79 -0.08
CA HIS A 80 20.14 -14.10 -0.08
C HIS A 80 19.88 -15.23 0.91
N GLU A 81 18.85 -15.09 1.74
CA GLU A 81 18.39 -16.18 2.60
C GLU A 81 17.61 -17.20 1.77
N LYS A 82 17.83 -18.49 2.04
CA LYS A 82 16.95 -19.55 1.54
C LYS A 82 15.72 -19.54 2.44
N LEU A 83 14.68 -18.83 2.02
CA LEU A 83 13.37 -18.97 2.62
C LEU A 83 12.93 -20.42 2.41
N LYS A 84 12.84 -21.20 3.48
CA LYS A 84 12.09 -22.46 3.44
C LYS A 84 10.64 -22.07 3.26
N GLY A 85 10.11 -22.26 2.05
CA GLY A 85 8.66 -22.24 1.87
C GLY A 85 8.02 -23.29 2.76
N GLU A 86 6.75 -23.11 3.09
CA GLU A 86 5.96 -24.18 3.71
C GLU A 86 5.85 -25.32 2.70
N GLU A 87 6.64 -26.38 2.90
CA GLU A 87 6.52 -27.61 2.13
C GLU A 87 5.29 -28.35 2.65
N PHE A 88 4.17 -28.20 1.94
CA PHE A 88 2.95 -28.92 2.25
C PHE A 88 3.02 -30.34 1.70
N THR A 89 2.61 -31.30 2.51
CA THR A 89 2.36 -32.66 2.03
C THR A 89 1.23 -32.66 0.99
N PRO A 90 1.20 -33.62 0.04
CA PRO A 90 0.11 -33.71 -0.94
C PRO A 90 -1.28 -33.78 -0.29
N ALA A 91 -1.38 -34.42 0.88
CA ALA A 91 -2.62 -34.49 1.65
C ALA A 91 -3.06 -33.11 2.18
N GLN A 92 -2.13 -32.32 2.71
CA GLN A 92 -2.41 -30.94 3.15
C GLN A 92 -2.83 -30.04 2.00
N LEU A 93 -2.15 -30.13 0.84
CA LEU A 93 -2.54 -29.38 -0.36
C LEU A 93 -3.97 -29.71 -0.79
N LYS A 94 -4.33 -31.00 -0.83
CA LYS A 94 -5.69 -31.42 -1.17
C LYS A 94 -6.72 -30.91 -0.17
N LEU A 95 -6.40 -30.91 1.13
CA LEU A 95 -7.27 -30.35 2.16
C LEU A 95 -7.48 -28.84 1.97
N MET A 96 -6.40 -28.08 1.75
CA MET A 96 -6.48 -26.63 1.49
C MET A 96 -7.32 -26.32 0.26
N GLN A 97 -7.08 -27.02 -0.85
CA GLN A 97 -7.88 -26.87 -2.08
C GLN A 97 -9.37 -27.18 -1.84
N THR A 98 -9.67 -28.20 -1.02
CA THR A 98 -11.05 -28.53 -0.67
C THR A 98 -11.70 -27.42 0.16
N GLN A 99 -10.96 -26.83 1.11
CA GLN A 99 -11.43 -25.69 1.90
C GLN A 99 -11.70 -24.46 1.02
N ASP A 100 -10.80 -24.16 0.08
CA ASP A 100 -10.95 -23.05 -0.87
C ASP A 100 -12.18 -23.24 -1.77
N LEU A 101 -12.38 -24.45 -2.31
CA LEU A 101 -13.57 -24.78 -3.10
C LEU A 101 -14.85 -24.61 -2.28
N ASN A 102 -14.87 -25.05 -1.03
CA ASN A 102 -16.01 -24.88 -0.14
C ASN A 102 -16.28 -23.41 0.18
N TYR A 103 -15.24 -22.60 0.36
CA TYR A 103 -15.37 -21.16 0.56
C TYR A 103 -15.97 -20.47 -0.67
N ILE A 104 -15.46 -20.78 -1.86
CA ILE A 104 -15.94 -20.20 -3.12
C ILE A 104 -17.40 -20.60 -3.37
N THR A 105 -17.76 -21.86 -3.15
CA THR A 105 -19.16 -22.31 -3.32
C THR A 105 -20.10 -21.61 -2.34
N LEU A 106 -19.70 -21.48 -1.06
CA LEU A 106 -20.45 -20.71 -0.06
C LEU A 106 -20.66 -19.26 -0.50
N LYS A 107 -19.59 -18.58 -0.94
CA LYS A 107 -19.66 -17.19 -1.43
C LYS A 107 -20.55 -17.06 -2.65
N ARG A 108 -20.45 -17.97 -3.62
CA ARG A 108 -21.31 -18.01 -4.80
C ARG A 108 -22.79 -18.11 -4.41
N VAL A 109 -23.14 -19.01 -3.49
CA VAL A 109 -24.54 -19.18 -3.05
C VAL A 109 -25.04 -17.94 -2.32
N ALA A 110 -24.22 -17.34 -1.46
CA ALA A 110 -24.60 -16.11 -0.76
C ALA A 110 -24.86 -14.95 -1.72
N GLU A 111 -23.97 -14.73 -2.71
CA GLU A 111 -24.15 -13.68 -3.71
C GLU A 111 -25.32 -13.98 -4.65
N ALA A 112 -25.55 -15.23 -5.07
CA ALA A 112 -26.71 -15.60 -5.88
C ALA A 112 -28.03 -15.24 -5.17
N ARG A 113 -28.18 -15.62 -3.89
CA ARG A 113 -29.35 -15.26 -3.08
C ARG A 113 -29.53 -13.75 -2.93
N LYS A 114 -28.42 -13.01 -2.85
CA LYS A 114 -28.44 -11.55 -2.78
C LYS A 114 -28.91 -10.95 -4.10
N VAL A 115 -28.46 -11.47 -5.23
CA VAL A 115 -28.93 -11.08 -6.57
C VAL A 115 -30.43 -11.36 -6.70
N ASP A 116 -30.89 -12.56 -6.35
CA ASP A 116 -32.32 -12.92 -6.41
C ASP A 116 -33.18 -11.97 -5.58
N LYS A 117 -32.73 -11.63 -4.36
CA LYS A 117 -33.43 -10.68 -3.49
C LYS A 117 -33.47 -9.27 -4.09
N LEU A 118 -32.38 -8.82 -4.72
CA LEU A 118 -32.33 -7.51 -5.37
C LEU A 118 -33.23 -7.48 -6.62
N GLN A 119 -33.23 -8.54 -7.43
CA GLN A 119 -34.12 -8.68 -8.58
C GLN A 119 -35.59 -8.70 -8.17
N ALA A 120 -35.95 -9.43 -7.10
CA ALA A 120 -37.33 -9.48 -6.60
C ALA A 120 -37.85 -8.12 -6.11
N ASN A 121 -36.96 -7.27 -5.56
CA ASN A 121 -37.31 -5.91 -5.13
C ASN A 121 -37.20 -4.87 -6.26
N LEU A 122 -36.71 -5.25 -7.45
CA LEU A 122 -36.50 -4.33 -8.56
C LEU A 122 -37.81 -4.15 -9.32
N HIS A 123 -38.38 -2.94 -9.27
CA HIS A 123 -39.67 -2.65 -9.88
C HIS A 123 -39.65 -2.50 -11.42
N LEU A 124 -38.50 -2.69 -12.09
CA LEU A 124 -38.31 -2.66 -13.56
C LEU A 124 -38.97 -1.46 -14.29
N LEU A 125 -39.22 -0.36 -13.58
CA LEU A 125 -39.81 0.85 -14.16
C LEU A 125 -38.77 1.56 -15.04
N GLY A 126 -38.93 1.45 -16.36
CA GLY A 126 -38.06 2.08 -17.36
C GLY A 126 -37.08 1.15 -18.09
N ASP A 127 -37.30 -0.16 -18.07
CA ASP A 127 -36.55 -1.10 -18.92
C ASP A 127 -37.15 -1.14 -20.34
N ASP A 128 -36.39 -0.69 -21.34
CA ASP A 128 -36.80 -0.67 -22.76
C ASP A 128 -36.95 -2.10 -23.34
N ASN A 129 -36.48 -3.14 -22.62
CA ASN A 129 -36.65 -4.56 -22.97
C ASN A 129 -37.74 -5.28 -22.15
N GLY A 130 -38.69 -4.53 -21.57
CA GLY A 130 -39.83 -5.11 -20.84
C GLY A 130 -40.70 -6.02 -21.71
N PRO A 131 -41.53 -6.89 -21.10
CA PRO A 131 -42.45 -7.74 -21.84
C PRO A 131 -43.40 -6.88 -22.68
N VAL A 132 -43.41 -7.10 -24.00
CA VAL A 132 -44.33 -6.43 -24.93
C VAL A 132 -45.73 -6.99 -24.66
N ASN A 133 -46.46 -6.36 -23.75
CA ASN A 133 -47.79 -6.78 -23.37
C ASN A 133 -48.80 -6.38 -24.46
N THR A 134 -49.50 -7.36 -25.05
CA THR A 134 -50.62 -7.11 -25.96
C THR A 134 -51.91 -6.98 -25.16
N HIS A 135 -52.42 -5.75 -24.98
CA HIS A 135 -53.69 -5.52 -24.31
C HIS A 135 -54.82 -5.39 -25.34
N THR A 136 -55.66 -6.43 -25.47
CA THR A 136 -56.82 -6.42 -26.37
C THR A 136 -58.08 -5.97 -25.62
N PHE A 137 -58.69 -4.87 -26.04
CA PHE A 137 -59.99 -4.43 -25.53
C PHE A 137 -61.13 -5.01 -26.39
N PHE A 138 -62.14 -5.58 -25.73
CA PHE A 138 -63.36 -6.02 -26.39
C PHE A 138 -64.47 -5.01 -26.13
N CYS A 139 -64.81 -4.21 -27.13
CA CYS A 139 -65.91 -3.25 -27.08
C CYS A 139 -67.18 -3.88 -27.67
N ARG A 140 -68.32 -3.69 -27.01
CA ARG A 140 -69.64 -4.08 -27.53
C ARG A 140 -70.12 -3.00 -28.49
N LEU A 141 -70.41 -3.36 -29.74
CA LEU A 141 -71.10 -2.49 -30.73
C LEU A 141 -72.30 -1.80 -30.06
N GLU A 142 -72.54 -0.49 -30.14
CA GLU A 142 -72.13 0.57 -31.06
C GLU A 142 -71.89 1.90 -30.30
N GLU A 143 -71.24 2.86 -30.99
CA GLU A 143 -70.89 4.23 -30.56
C GLU A 143 -69.61 4.36 -29.70
N GLY A 144 -68.47 4.56 -30.38
CA GLY A 144 -67.26 5.08 -29.72
C GLY A 144 -65.92 4.47 -30.14
N SER A 145 -65.78 3.92 -31.34
CA SER A 145 -64.47 3.47 -31.85
C SER A 145 -63.64 4.59 -32.50
N GLU A 146 -63.86 5.84 -32.13
CA GLU A 146 -63.15 7.01 -32.69
C GLU A 146 -62.71 8.02 -31.62
N GLU A 147 -62.37 7.59 -30.40
CA GLU A 147 -61.59 8.47 -29.51
C GLU A 147 -60.51 7.67 -28.78
N LEU A 148 -59.31 7.67 -29.36
CA LEU A 148 -58.00 7.69 -28.70
C LEU A 148 -56.96 8.29 -29.66
#